data_AF-A0A2G9PUI4-F1
#
_entry.id   AF-A0A2G9PUI4-F1
#
_cell.length_a   1.000
_cell.length_b   1.000
_cell.length_c   1.000
_cell.angle_alpha   90.00
_cell.angle_beta   90.00
_cell.angle_gamma   90.00
#
_symmetry.space_group_name_H-M   'P 1'
#
loop_
_entity.id
_entity.type
_entity.pdbx_description
1 polymer ?
#
loop_
_entity_poly.entity_id
_entity_poly.type
_entity_poly.pdbx_seq_one_letter_code
_entity_poly.pdbx_strand_id
1 'polypeptide(L)'
;VFWEEKMKTVLDELYVATNDGSYGMKGFVTDALAKVLEHEKVDRVIAIGPPVMMRAVADLTREKNIKTIASINSIMIDGIGMCGVCRVEVAGETKFACYDGPDFDAHEVNWDLLLKRNSTYAEEEKLAYAKCLDGDKCH
;
A
#
# COMPACT_ATOMS: atom_id res chain seq x y z
N VAL A 1 17.43 7.06 -3.67
CA VAL A 1 16.19 7.69 -3.16
C VAL A 1 15.71 8.71 -4.16
N PHE A 2 14.41 8.85 -4.38
CA PHE A 2 13.84 9.83 -5.31
C PHE A 2 12.82 10.71 -4.57
N TRP A 3 12.53 11.90 -5.12
CA TRP A 3 11.58 12.89 -4.58
C TRP A 3 11.86 13.44 -3.17
N GLU A 4 12.98 13.09 -2.54
CA GLU A 4 13.33 13.54 -1.19
C GLU A 4 13.27 15.07 -1.04
N GLU A 5 13.93 15.81 -1.93
CA GLU A 5 13.92 17.29 -1.89
C GLU A 5 12.52 17.87 -2.07
N LYS A 6 11.67 17.23 -2.88
CA LYS A 6 10.28 17.66 -3.06
C LYS A 6 9.46 17.41 -1.79
N MET A 7 9.66 16.26 -1.13
CA MET A 7 8.95 15.93 0.11
C MET A 7 9.37 16.84 1.27
N LYS A 8 10.66 17.21 1.36
CA LYS A 8 11.15 18.18 2.37
C LYS A 8 10.46 19.55 2.31
N THR A 9 9.92 19.95 1.16
CA THR A 9 9.20 21.23 1.04
C THR A 9 7.79 21.22 1.63
N VAL A 10 7.22 20.04 1.91
CA VAL A 10 5.83 19.88 2.37
C VAL A 10 5.70 19.09 3.67
N LEU A 11 6.81 18.68 4.28
CA LEU A 11 6.87 17.90 5.52
C LEU A 11 7.66 18.66 6.57
N ASP A 12 7.18 18.65 7.82
CA ASP A 12 7.93 19.14 8.97
C ASP A 12 9.13 18.22 9.28
N GLU A 13 8.90 16.90 9.17
CA GLU A 13 9.92 15.87 9.37
C GLU A 13 9.87 14.82 8.27
N LEU A 14 11.05 14.35 7.84
CA LEU A 14 11.19 13.31 6.83
C LEU A 14 12.12 12.19 7.31
N TYR A 15 11.55 10.99 7.43
CA TYR A 15 12.28 9.78 7.74
C TYR A 15 12.42 8.93 6.48
N VAL A 16 13.66 8.62 6.09
CA VAL A 16 13.96 7.76 4.95
C VAL A 16 14.50 6.43 5.47
N ALA A 17 13.92 5.32 5.02
CA ALA A 17 14.35 3.97 5.36
C ALA A 17 14.75 3.17 4.11
N THR A 18 15.83 2.41 4.20
CA THR A 18 16.29 1.46 3.19
C THR A 18 16.56 0.10 3.81
N ASN A 19 16.12 -0.97 3.14
CA ASN A 19 16.22 -2.33 3.69
C ASN A 19 17.68 -2.74 3.99
N ASP A 20 18.61 -2.33 3.13
CA ASP A 20 20.04 -2.64 3.27
C ASP A 20 20.80 -1.63 4.16
N GLY A 21 20.20 -0.48 4.46
CA GLY A 21 20.84 0.61 5.18
C GLY A 21 21.81 1.43 4.33
N SER A 22 21.74 1.31 3.00
CA SER A 22 22.57 2.09 2.07
C SER A 22 22.34 3.60 2.21
N TYR A 23 21.15 4.01 2.67
CA TYR A 23 20.81 5.41 2.90
C TYR A 23 19.73 5.58 3.98
N GLY A 24 19.87 6.63 4.80
CA GLY A 24 18.94 6.91 5.89
C GLY A 24 18.96 5.82 6.97
N MET A 25 17.78 5.44 7.46
CA MET A 25 17.63 4.37 8.44
C MET A 25 17.66 2.99 7.77
N LYS A 26 18.38 2.04 8.37
CA LYS A 26 18.31 0.64 7.96
C LYS A 26 17.02 0.00 8.47
N GLY A 27 16.28 -0.66 7.58
CA GLY A 27 15.08 -1.44 7.92
C GLY A 27 13.89 -1.09 7.05
N PHE A 28 12.70 -1.44 7.55
CA PHE A 28 11.42 -1.17 6.91
C PHE A 28 10.81 0.14 7.40
N VAL A 29 9.80 0.63 6.67
CA VAL A 29 9.02 1.81 7.07
C VAL A 29 8.32 1.64 8.42
N THR A 30 7.99 0.41 8.81
CA THR A 30 7.42 0.10 10.13
C THR A 30 8.41 0.34 11.26
N ASP A 31 9.72 0.17 11.02
CA ASP A 31 10.76 0.46 12.01
C ASP A 31 10.89 1.97 12.22
N ALA A 32 10.80 2.76 11.14
CA ALA A 32 10.76 4.21 11.24
C ALA A 32 9.48 4.69 11.95
N LEU A 33 8.33 4.13 11.59
CA LEU A 33 7.05 4.46 12.23
C LEU A 33 7.06 4.13 13.73
N ALA A 34 7.60 2.97 14.13
CA ALA A 34 7.69 2.60 15.53
C ALA A 34 8.46 3.63 16.36
N LYS A 35 9.60 4.14 15.84
CA LYS A 35 10.38 5.19 16.52
C LYS A 35 9.62 6.50 16.65
N VAL A 36 8.91 6.92 15.60
CA VAL A 36 8.07 8.13 15.68
C VAL A 36 7.01 7.97 16.76
N LEU A 37 6.38 6.80 16.83
CA LEU A 37 5.35 6.48 17.82
C LEU A 37 5.86 6.31 19.26
N GLU A 38 7.17 6.28 19.49
CA GLU A 38 7.78 6.29 20.82
C GLU A 38 7.98 7.71 21.36
N HIS A 39 8.15 8.69 20.47
CA HIS A 39 8.51 10.06 20.83
C HIS A 39 7.39 11.06 20.61
N GLU A 40 6.48 10.78 19.67
CA GLU A 40 5.43 11.70 19.25
C GLU A 40 4.04 11.10 19.40
N LYS A 41 3.07 11.95 19.73
CA LYS A 41 1.66 11.57 19.71
C LYS A 41 1.13 11.70 18.28
N VAL A 42 0.80 10.56 17.66
CA VAL A 42 0.24 10.50 16.31
C VAL A 42 -1.26 10.26 16.37
N ASP A 43 -2.05 11.20 15.86
CA ASP A 43 -3.51 11.08 15.80
C ASP A 43 -4.01 10.31 14.57
N ARG A 44 -3.20 10.24 13.49
CA ARG A 44 -3.57 9.57 12.24
C ARG A 44 -2.36 9.07 11.47
N VAL A 45 -2.49 7.88 10.86
CA VAL A 45 -1.52 7.32 9.91
C VAL A 45 -2.19 7.12 8.55
N ILE A 46 -1.46 7.43 7.47
CA ILE A 46 -1.88 7.15 6.09
C ILE A 46 -0.80 6.27 5.45
N ALA A 47 -1.18 5.07 5.01
CA ALA A 47 -0.28 4.09 4.42
C ALA A 47 -0.55 3.96 2.91
N ILE A 48 0.49 4.13 2.10
CA ILE A 48 0.43 4.01 0.64
C ILE A 48 1.64 3.22 0.19
N GLY A 49 1.43 2.04 -0.40
CA GLY A 49 2.53 1.21 -0.88
C GLY A 49 2.09 -0.22 -1.22
N PRO A 50 3.00 -1.20 -1.19
CA PRO A 50 2.65 -2.60 -1.38
C PRO A 50 1.63 -3.07 -0.33
N PRO A 51 0.66 -3.94 -0.66
CA PRO A 51 -0.35 -4.41 0.31
C PRO A 51 0.26 -5.02 1.57
N VAL A 52 1.38 -5.73 1.45
CA VAL A 52 2.13 -6.30 2.59
C VAL A 52 2.67 -5.22 3.53
N MET A 53 3.11 -4.09 2.98
CA MET A 53 3.62 -2.96 3.76
C MET A 53 2.45 -2.25 4.47
N MET A 54 1.35 -2.03 3.76
CA MET A 54 0.16 -1.38 4.34
C MET A 54 -0.46 -2.23 5.44
N ARG A 55 -0.51 -3.56 5.28
CA ARG A 55 -0.90 -4.50 6.34
C ARG A 55 0.00 -4.37 7.57
N ALA A 56 1.32 -4.36 7.38
CA ALA A 56 2.26 -4.26 8.50
C ALA A 56 2.09 -2.94 9.28
N VAL A 57 1.81 -1.83 8.58
CA VAL A 57 1.46 -0.55 9.21
C VAL A 57 0.13 -0.62 9.95
N ALA A 58 -0.90 -1.26 9.36
CA ALA A 58 -2.19 -1.46 9.99
C ALA A 58 -2.07 -2.26 11.30
N ASP A 59 -1.29 -3.33 11.29
CA ASP A 59 -1.07 -4.18 12.46
C ASP A 59 -0.33 -3.42 13.59
N LEU A 60 0.75 -2.70 13.26
CA LEU A 60 1.52 -1.89 14.22
C LEU A 60 0.69 -0.79 14.87
N THR A 61 -0.18 -0.14 14.10
CA THR A 61 -1.01 0.98 14.57
C THR A 61 -2.25 0.53 15.34
N ARG A 62 -2.74 -0.69 15.06
CA ARG A 62 -3.89 -1.28 15.77
C ARG A 62 -3.59 -1.46 17.26
N GLU A 63 -2.40 -1.95 17.60
CA GLU A 63 -1.98 -2.13 19.00
C GLU A 63 -1.96 -0.81 19.80
N LYS A 64 -1.76 0.32 19.10
CA LYS A 64 -1.70 1.66 19.68
C LYS A 64 -3.03 2.43 19.54
N ASN A 65 -4.08 1.81 19.01
CA ASN A 65 -5.38 2.44 18.73
C ASN A 65 -5.29 3.73 17.90
N ILE A 66 -4.39 3.76 16.90
CA ILE A 66 -4.21 4.93 16.03
C ILE A 66 -5.02 4.75 14.76
N LYS A 67 -5.87 5.74 14.44
CA LYS A 67 -6.67 5.72 13.21
C LYS A 67 -5.76 5.64 11.98
N THR A 68 -5.90 4.58 11.21
CA THR A 68 -5.01 4.29 10.09
C THR A 68 -5.80 4.09 8.82
N ILE A 69 -5.47 4.88 7.79
CA ILE A 69 -6.08 4.80 6.46
C ILE A 69 -5.07 4.15 5.52
N ALA A 70 -5.52 3.19 4.72
CA ALA A 70 -4.71 2.59 3.67
C ALA A 70 -5.33 2.88 2.30
N SER A 71 -4.49 3.33 1.36
CA SER A 71 -4.88 3.54 -0.03
C SER A 71 -4.71 2.25 -0.81
N ILE A 72 -5.80 1.51 -1.00
CA ILE A 72 -5.76 0.14 -1.50
C ILE A 72 -5.53 0.09 -3.01
N ASN A 73 -4.54 -0.71 -3.42
CA ASN A 73 -4.20 -0.98 -4.82
C ASN A 73 -4.70 -2.37 -5.27
N SER A 74 -6.01 -2.48 -5.49
CA SER A 74 -6.61 -3.66 -6.13
C SER A 74 -6.51 -3.60 -7.66
N ILE A 75 -6.68 -4.74 -8.32
CA ILE A 75 -6.78 -4.79 -9.80
C ILE A 75 -7.97 -3.95 -10.26
N MET A 76 -7.77 -3.08 -11.25
CA MET A 76 -8.81 -2.22 -11.83
C MET A 76 -8.91 -2.43 -13.33
N ILE A 77 -10.12 -2.29 -13.88
CA ILE A 77 -10.37 -2.33 -15.33
C ILE A 77 -11.10 -1.05 -15.76
N ASP A 78 -12.34 -0.90 -15.33
CA ASP A 78 -13.23 0.19 -15.73
C ASP A 78 -12.98 1.49 -14.94
N GLY A 79 -12.69 1.37 -13.64
CA GLY A 79 -12.44 2.52 -12.76
C GLY A 79 -13.68 3.35 -12.41
N ILE A 80 -14.89 2.88 -12.77
CA ILE A 80 -16.14 3.64 -12.61
C ILE A 80 -17.26 2.86 -11.92
N GLY A 81 -16.94 1.74 -11.28
CA GLY A 81 -17.86 0.98 -10.42
C GLY A 81 -18.82 0.03 -11.14
N MET A 82 -18.62 -0.25 -12.42
CA MET A 82 -19.48 -1.13 -13.22
C MET A 82 -19.05 -2.60 -13.20
N CYS A 83 -17.74 -2.88 -13.15
CA CYS A 83 -17.25 -4.26 -13.32
C CYS A 83 -17.02 -5.05 -12.01
N GLY A 84 -16.82 -4.36 -10.89
CA GLY A 84 -16.52 -5.00 -9.59
C GLY A 84 -15.17 -5.72 -9.49
N VAL A 85 -14.27 -5.57 -10.47
CA VAL A 85 -12.92 -6.18 -10.42
C VAL A 85 -12.07 -5.56 -9.30
N CYS A 86 -12.25 -4.28 -9.01
CA CYS A 86 -11.55 -3.61 -7.92
C CYS A 86 -12.11 -3.95 -6.52
N ARG A 87 -13.03 -4.92 -6.39
CA ARG A 87 -13.69 -5.21 -5.12
C ARG A 87 -12.70 -5.60 -4.03
N VAL A 88 -12.98 -5.11 -2.84
CA VAL A 88 -12.28 -5.36 -1.58
C VAL A 88 -13.32 -5.70 -0.52
N GLU A 89 -12.92 -6.42 0.51
CA GLU A 89 -13.77 -6.67 1.68
C GLU A 89 -13.28 -5.78 2.83
N VAL A 90 -14.18 -4.93 3.33
CA VAL A 90 -13.93 -3.98 4.42
C VAL A 90 -15.06 -4.12 5.43
N ALA A 91 -14.73 -4.39 6.69
CA ALA A 91 -15.69 -4.64 7.77
C ALA A 91 -16.70 -5.76 7.46
N GLY A 92 -16.28 -6.77 6.67
CA GLY A 92 -17.15 -7.87 6.22
C GLY A 92 -18.11 -7.50 5.08
N GLU A 93 -18.07 -6.28 4.58
CA GLU A 93 -18.85 -5.84 3.41
C GLU A 93 -17.98 -5.78 2.16
N THR A 94 -18.57 -6.13 1.01
CA THR A 94 -17.93 -5.92 -0.29
C THR A 94 -18.04 -4.45 -0.69
N LYS A 95 -16.89 -3.81 -0.95
CA LYS A 95 -16.76 -2.43 -1.44
C LYS A 95 -15.95 -2.40 -2.73
N PHE A 96 -16.15 -1.39 -3.56
CA PHE A 96 -15.42 -1.20 -4.82
C PHE A 96 -14.38 -0.11 -4.66
N ALA A 97 -13.08 -0.43 -4.75
CA ALA A 97 -12.02 0.55 -4.51
C ALA A 97 -12.07 1.76 -5.46
N CYS A 98 -12.56 1.62 -6.69
CA CYS A 98 -12.68 2.74 -7.63
C CYS A 98 -13.90 3.65 -7.39
N TYR A 99 -14.84 3.24 -6.54
CA TYR A 99 -16.08 3.99 -6.30
C TYR A 99 -16.26 4.34 -4.82
N ASP A 100 -16.14 3.35 -3.93
CA ASP A 100 -16.24 3.53 -2.47
C ASP A 100 -14.91 3.97 -1.83
N GLY A 101 -13.78 3.77 -2.53
CA GLY A 101 -12.42 3.98 -2.02
C GLY A 101 -11.67 5.11 -2.74
N PRO A 102 -10.35 4.95 -3.01
CA PRO A 102 -9.49 3.79 -2.70
C PRO A 102 -9.01 3.75 -1.23
N ASP A 103 -9.30 4.79 -0.48
CA ASP A 103 -8.85 4.98 0.89
C ASP A 103 -9.85 4.36 1.88
N PHE A 104 -9.43 3.32 2.60
CA PHE A 104 -10.25 2.59 3.56
C PHE A 104 -9.60 2.58 4.95
N ASP A 105 -10.40 2.29 5.98
CA ASP A 105 -9.85 2.00 7.30
C ASP A 105 -9.00 0.73 7.23
N ALA A 106 -7.69 0.90 7.42
CA ALA A 106 -6.71 -0.17 7.30
C ALA A 106 -6.93 -1.29 8.31
N HIS A 107 -7.62 -1.00 9.42
CA HIS A 107 -7.92 -1.98 10.45
C HIS A 107 -9.07 -2.90 10.08
N GLU A 108 -9.93 -2.49 9.16
CA GLU A 108 -11.13 -3.21 8.71
C GLU A 108 -10.96 -3.95 7.37
N VAL A 109 -9.84 -3.73 6.67
CA VAL A 109 -9.54 -4.36 5.38
C VAL A 109 -9.20 -5.85 5.56
N ASN A 110 -9.81 -6.72 4.74
CA ASN A 110 -9.39 -8.11 4.61
C ASN A 110 -8.13 -8.22 3.73
N TRP A 111 -6.96 -8.13 4.37
CA TRP A 111 -5.65 -8.15 3.71
C TRP A 111 -5.35 -9.47 3.00
N ASP A 112 -5.77 -10.61 3.54
CA ASP A 112 -5.50 -11.92 2.95
C ASP A 112 -6.28 -12.10 1.64
N LEU A 113 -7.55 -11.67 1.62
CA LEU A 113 -8.35 -11.65 0.40
C LEU A 113 -7.73 -10.71 -0.64
N LEU A 114 -7.36 -9.48 -0.25
CA LEU A 114 -6.74 -8.52 -1.15
C LEU A 114 -5.46 -9.08 -1.80
N LEU A 115 -4.56 -9.65 -1.00
CA LEU A 115 -3.30 -10.24 -1.48
C LEU A 115 -3.55 -11.38 -2.47
N LYS A 116 -4.47 -12.30 -2.14
CA LYS A 116 -4.85 -13.41 -3.03
C LYS A 116 -5.43 -12.92 -4.35
N ARG A 117 -6.21 -11.83 -4.32
CA ARG A 117 -6.79 -11.23 -5.52
C ARG A 117 -5.73 -10.58 -6.38
N ASN A 118 -4.78 -9.86 -5.80
CA ASN A 118 -3.71 -9.21 -6.56
C ASN A 118 -2.77 -10.19 -7.25
N SER A 119 -2.66 -11.44 -6.78
CA SER A 119 -1.89 -12.48 -7.45
C SER A 119 -2.67 -13.29 -8.50
N THR A 120 -3.92 -12.89 -8.83
CA THR A 120 -4.79 -13.70 -9.71
C THR A 120 -4.19 -13.90 -11.10
N TYR A 121 -3.52 -12.88 -11.66
CA TYR A 121 -2.98 -12.89 -13.03
C TYR A 121 -1.45 -13.03 -13.06
N ALA A 122 -0.84 -13.53 -11.99
CA ALA A 122 0.62 -13.55 -11.88
C ALA A 122 1.31 -14.37 -12.98
N GLU A 123 0.68 -15.42 -13.50
CA GLU A 123 1.24 -16.23 -14.60
C GLU A 123 1.10 -15.53 -15.94
N GLU A 124 -0.03 -14.88 -16.20
CA GLU A 124 -0.27 -14.06 -17.39
C GLU A 124 0.66 -12.86 -17.43
N GLU A 125 0.88 -12.19 -16.30
CA GLU A 125 1.83 -11.09 -16.14
C GLU A 125 3.26 -11.52 -16.47
N LYS A 126 3.70 -12.70 -15.96
CA LYS A 126 5.02 -13.27 -16.30
C LYS A 126 5.15 -13.56 -17.79
N LEU A 127 4.13 -14.16 -18.39
CA LEU A 127 4.14 -14.49 -19.82
C LEU A 127 4.15 -13.21 -20.68
N ALA A 128 3.36 -12.20 -20.32
CA ALA A 128 3.34 -10.92 -21.00
C ALA A 128 4.70 -10.20 -20.88
N TYR A 129 5.29 -10.20 -19.69
CA TYR A 129 6.60 -9.60 -19.45
C TYR A 129 7.70 -10.28 -20.28
N ALA A 130 7.72 -11.62 -20.33
CA ALA A 130 8.68 -12.37 -21.16
C ALA A 130 8.54 -12.03 -22.65
N LYS A 131 7.31 -12.00 -23.18
CA LYS A 131 7.05 -11.61 -24.58
C LYS A 131 7.56 -10.21 -24.90
N CYS A 132 7.34 -9.24 -24.00
CA CYS A 132 7.77 -7.87 -24.24
C CYS A 132 9.30 -7.69 -24.13
N LEU A 133 10.01 -8.57 -23.42
CA LEU A 133 11.49 -8.61 -23.42
C LEU A 133 12.06 -9.25 -24.69
N ASP A 134 11.37 -10.24 -25.27
CA ASP A 134 11.81 -10.95 -26.48
C ASP A 134 11.63 -10.14 -27.78
N GLY A 135 11.11 -8.90 -27.69
CA GLY A 135 11.00 -7.96 -28.82
C GLY A 135 9.76 -8.16 -29.70
N ASP A 136 8.90 -9.12 -29.36
CA ASP A 136 7.55 -9.16 -29.91
C ASP A 136 6.78 -7.96 -29.37
N LYS A 137 6.31 -7.11 -30.30
CA LYS A 137 5.64 -5.84 -29.98
C LYS A 137 4.51 -6.11 -28.98
N CYS A 138 4.70 -5.62 -27.76
CA CYS A 138 3.70 -5.47 -26.72
C CYS A 138 2.52 -4.69 -27.36
N HIS A 139 1.49 -5.40 -27.84
CA HIS A 139 0.27 -4.85 -28.45
C HIS A 139 -0.91 -5.12 -27.53
#